data_AF-T1J7M2-F1
#
_entry.id   AF-T1J7M2-F1
#
_cell.length_a   1.000
_cell.length_b   1.000
_cell.length_c   1.000
_cell.angle_alpha   90.00
_cell.angle_beta   90.00
_cell.angle_gamma   90.00
#
_symmetry.space_group_name_H-M   'P 1'
#
loop_
_entity.id
_entity.type
_entity.pdbx_description
1 polymer ?
#
loop_
_entity_poly.entity_id
_entity_poly.type
_entity_poly.pdbx_seq_one_letter_code
_entity_poly.pdbx_strand_id
1 'polypeptide(L)'
;MDHLDSPYRPVPANERMSPHYKGKTVQRLGVGHTLLALMSVGLQVALFIVKSPGYQVGTGFWAGFLFLVAGITAFLSASDSRRRPPAIAFLIASLVAASAAIAMLLIALNYALGYKPIKGEDWSVKLILMATLTVLGIAELLISIISIQLVFKGLCHCCVAVQQALETEAGVAESPKSMSPIAD
;
A
#
# COMPACT_ATOMS: atom_id res chain seq x y z
N MET A 1 -39.62 -26.84 13.17
CA MET A 1 -38.47 -26.81 12.24
C MET A 1 -38.53 -25.45 11.59
N ASP A 2 -37.97 -24.47 12.28
CA ASP A 2 -38.05 -23.08 11.88
C ASP A 2 -37.01 -22.84 10.79
N HIS A 3 -37.49 -22.51 9.60
CA HIS A 3 -36.68 -21.98 8.51
C HIS A 3 -36.00 -20.71 9.02
N LEU A 4 -34.71 -20.81 9.33
CA LEU A 4 -33.81 -19.66 9.42
C LEU A 4 -33.63 -19.12 8.00
N ASP A 5 -34.64 -18.39 7.53
CA ASP A 5 -34.54 -17.54 6.36
C ASP A 5 -33.48 -16.47 6.66
N SER A 6 -32.25 -16.76 6.27
CA SER A 6 -31.17 -15.78 6.26
C SER A 6 -31.61 -14.63 5.35
N PRO A 7 -31.73 -13.38 5.86
CA PRO A 7 -32.19 -12.26 5.06
C PRO A 7 -31.06 -11.84 4.13
N TYR A 8 -30.90 -12.56 3.02
CA TYR A 8 -30.06 -12.16 1.93
C TYR A 8 -30.67 -10.92 1.30
N ARG A 9 -30.21 -9.73 1.72
CA ARG A 9 -30.50 -8.49 1.00
C ARG A 9 -29.54 -8.42 -0.19
N PRO A 10 -30.03 -8.52 -1.44
CA PRO A 10 -29.19 -8.28 -2.59
C PRO A 10 -28.63 -6.85 -2.49
N VAL A 11 -27.31 -6.74 -2.49
CA VAL A 11 -26.63 -5.43 -2.52
C VAL A 11 -27.07 -4.74 -3.80
N PRO A 12 -27.64 -3.53 -3.72
CA PRO A 12 -28.20 -2.85 -4.88
C PRO A 12 -27.13 -2.67 -5.96
N ALA A 13 -27.47 -2.99 -7.20
CA ALA A 13 -26.54 -2.95 -8.33
C ALA A 13 -25.91 -1.55 -8.58
N ASN A 14 -26.40 -0.49 -7.92
CA ASN A 14 -25.88 0.87 -8.03
C ASN A 14 -24.59 1.12 -7.21
N GLU A 15 -24.24 0.25 -6.25
CA GLU A 15 -22.99 0.37 -5.47
C GLU A 15 -21.81 -0.36 -6.11
N ARG A 16 -21.98 -0.87 -7.35
CA ARG A 16 -20.84 -1.30 -8.16
C ARG A 16 -20.05 -0.04 -8.57
N MET A 17 -19.21 0.47 -7.67
CA MET A 17 -18.20 1.49 -7.97
C MET A 17 -17.55 1.14 -9.31
N SER A 18 -17.66 2.05 -10.28
CA SER A 18 -17.17 1.77 -11.61
C SER A 18 -15.69 1.38 -11.54
N PRO A 19 -15.27 0.30 -12.22
CA PRO A 19 -13.87 -0.16 -12.18
C PRO A 19 -12.89 0.94 -12.62
N HIS A 20 -13.38 1.93 -13.37
CA HIS A 20 -12.63 3.11 -13.80
C HIS A 20 -12.23 4.07 -12.67
N TYR A 21 -12.99 4.16 -11.57
CA TYR A 21 -12.66 5.11 -10.48
C TYR A 21 -11.48 4.63 -9.62
N LYS A 22 -11.28 3.31 -9.50
CA LYS A 22 -10.18 2.72 -8.70
C LYS A 22 -8.81 2.91 -9.34
N GLY A 23 -8.71 2.82 -10.67
CA GLY A 23 -7.42 2.92 -11.38
C GLY A 23 -6.72 4.27 -11.21
N LYS A 24 -7.48 5.37 -11.25
CA LYS A 24 -6.91 6.74 -11.14
C LYS A 24 -6.36 7.02 -9.75
N THR A 25 -7.00 6.54 -8.69
CA THR A 25 -6.53 6.74 -7.31
C THR A 25 -5.24 5.97 -7.05
N VAL A 26 -5.17 4.70 -7.47
CA VAL A 26 -3.96 3.88 -7.34
C VAL A 26 -2.80 4.49 -8.14
N GLN A 27 -3.08 4.99 -9.35
CA GLN A 27 -2.07 5.68 -10.16
C GLN A 27 -1.53 6.94 -9.46
N ARG A 28 -2.39 7.75 -8.85
CA ARG A 28 -1.97 8.95 -8.08
C ARG A 28 -1.10 8.60 -6.88
N LEU A 29 -1.42 7.51 -6.18
CA LEU A 29 -0.59 7.02 -5.07
C LEU A 29 0.77 6.53 -5.58
N GLY A 30 0.79 5.83 -6.71
CA GLY A 30 2.03 5.43 -7.38
C GLY A 30 2.94 6.61 -7.72
N VAL A 31 2.37 7.69 -8.29
CA VAL A 31 3.10 8.95 -8.52
C VAL A 31 3.67 9.49 -7.20
N GLY A 32 2.88 9.45 -6.11
CA GLY A 32 3.32 9.88 -4.78
C GLY A 32 4.55 9.12 -4.28
N HIS A 33 4.51 7.79 -4.30
CA HIS A 33 5.64 6.93 -3.93
C HIS A 33 6.88 7.22 -4.79
N THR A 34 6.72 7.39 -6.10
CA THR A 34 7.84 7.71 -7.00
C THR A 34 8.44 9.09 -6.71
N LEU A 35 7.63 10.11 -6.44
CA LEU A 35 8.13 11.44 -6.10
C LEU A 35 8.91 11.43 -4.77
N LEU A 36 8.39 10.75 -3.75
CA LEU A 36 9.08 10.60 -2.46
C LEU A 36 10.38 9.81 -2.60
N ALA A 37 10.39 8.77 -3.43
CA ALA A 37 11.61 8.02 -3.76
C ALA A 37 12.67 8.91 -4.39
N LEU A 38 12.31 9.70 -5.42
CA LEU A 38 13.23 10.62 -6.09
C LEU A 38 13.76 11.71 -5.15
N MET A 39 12.90 12.28 -4.31
CA MET A 39 13.31 13.26 -3.29
C MET A 39 14.28 12.65 -2.27
N SER A 40 14.00 11.43 -1.81
CA SER A 40 14.86 10.71 -0.86
C SER A 40 16.25 10.42 -1.45
N VAL A 41 16.31 9.90 -2.68
CA VAL A 41 17.57 9.67 -3.40
C VAL A 41 18.32 10.98 -3.64
N GLY A 42 17.62 12.04 -4.05
CA GLY A 42 18.22 13.37 -4.27
C GLY A 42 18.85 13.95 -3.00
N LEU A 43 18.15 13.85 -1.86
CA LEU A 43 18.70 14.26 -0.56
C LEU A 43 19.93 13.45 -0.17
N GLN A 44 19.93 12.15 -0.45
CA GLN A 44 21.07 11.29 -0.16
C GLN A 44 22.30 11.65 -1.01
N VAL A 45 22.10 12.00 -2.28
CA VAL A 45 23.16 12.50 -3.17
C VAL A 45 23.68 13.86 -2.67
N ALA A 46 22.79 14.77 -2.25
CA ALA A 46 23.20 16.05 -1.66
C ALA A 46 24.05 15.85 -0.40
N LEU A 47 23.66 14.92 0.48
CA LEU A 47 24.43 14.54 1.67
C LEU A 47 25.81 13.99 1.32
N PHE A 48 25.91 13.22 0.24
CA PHE A 48 27.19 12.67 -0.24
C PHE A 48 28.13 13.78 -0.72
N ILE A 49 27.61 14.79 -1.44
CA ILE A 49 28.40 15.91 -1.96
C ILE A 49 28.97 16.77 -0.82
N VAL A 50 28.23 16.95 0.27
CA VAL A 50 28.66 17.75 1.44
C VAL A 50 29.77 17.05 2.26
N LYS A 51 30.23 15.85 1.87
CA LYS A 51 31.39 15.13 2.44
C LYS A 51 31.43 15.16 3.97
N SER A 52 30.30 14.86 4.60
CA SER A 52 30.19 14.86 6.05
C SER A 52 30.80 13.61 6.67
N PRO A 53 31.88 13.72 7.47
CA PRO A 53 32.40 12.58 8.23
C PRO A 53 31.35 12.11 9.24
N GLY A 54 31.20 10.78 9.38
CA GLY A 54 30.23 10.15 10.29
C GLY A 54 28.87 9.85 9.68
N TYR A 55 28.67 10.06 8.37
CA TYR A 55 27.44 9.65 7.71
C TYR A 55 27.42 8.13 7.50
N GLN A 56 26.42 7.44 8.05
CA GLN A 56 26.15 6.04 7.70
C GLN A 56 25.65 6.00 6.25
N VAL A 57 26.58 5.78 5.33
CA VAL A 57 26.32 5.66 3.91
C VAL A 57 25.31 4.53 3.68
N GLY A 58 24.17 4.86 3.07
CA GLY A 58 23.27 3.85 2.53
C GLY A 58 21.83 3.91 3.02
N THR A 59 21.53 4.59 4.13
CA THR A 59 20.17 4.60 4.72
C THR A 59 19.15 5.24 3.76
N GLY A 60 19.43 6.44 3.24
CA GLY A 60 18.56 7.09 2.26
C GLY A 60 18.55 6.42 0.88
N PHE A 61 19.66 5.77 0.48
CA PHE A 61 19.73 5.04 -0.79
C PHE A 61 18.82 3.80 -0.78
N TRP A 62 18.91 2.98 0.27
CA TRP A 62 18.11 1.76 0.38
C TRP A 62 16.62 2.09 0.56
N ALA A 63 16.31 3.07 1.42
CA ALA A 63 14.93 3.53 1.59
C ALA A 63 14.35 4.10 0.28
N GLY A 64 15.09 4.98 -0.40
CA GLY A 64 14.68 5.54 -1.69
C GLY A 64 14.48 4.47 -2.76
N PHE A 65 15.33 3.44 -2.80
CA PHE A 65 15.15 2.31 -3.72
C PHE A 65 13.87 1.52 -3.42
N LEU A 66 13.58 1.23 -2.14
CA LEU A 66 12.36 0.51 -1.76
C LEU A 66 11.09 1.33 -2.09
N PHE A 67 11.12 2.64 -1.87
CA PHE A 67 10.02 3.54 -2.24
C PHE A 67 9.83 3.56 -3.77
N LEU A 68 10.91 3.52 -4.54
CA LEU A 68 10.85 3.46 -5.99
C LEU A 68 10.20 2.17 -6.48
N VAL A 69 10.56 1.02 -5.88
CA VAL A 69 9.93 -0.28 -6.18
C VAL A 69 8.43 -0.25 -5.85
N ALA A 70 8.05 0.34 -4.72
CA ALA A 70 6.63 0.54 -4.38
C ALA A 70 5.90 1.42 -5.42
N GLY A 71 6.52 2.49 -5.89
CA GLY A 71 5.95 3.32 -6.96
C GLY A 71 5.78 2.57 -8.28
N ILE A 72 6.81 1.86 -8.75
CA ILE A 72 6.76 1.10 -10.00
C ILE A 72 5.70 0.00 -9.94
N THR A 73 5.62 -0.75 -8.83
CA THR A 73 4.61 -1.79 -8.65
C THR A 73 3.19 -1.21 -8.64
N ALA A 74 2.99 0.00 -8.12
CA ALA A 74 1.72 0.71 -8.20
C ALA A 74 1.32 1.02 -9.66
N PHE A 75 2.26 1.47 -10.49
CA PHE A 75 2.02 1.73 -11.91
C PHE A 75 1.70 0.47 -12.70
N LEU A 76 2.47 -0.60 -12.47
CA LEU A 76 2.21 -1.91 -13.09
C LEU A 76 0.82 -2.43 -12.69
N SER A 77 0.42 -2.19 -11.44
CA SER A 77 -0.90 -2.55 -10.94
C SER A 77 -2.04 -1.75 -11.55
N ALA A 78 -1.80 -0.48 -11.87
CA ALA A 78 -2.77 0.34 -12.60
C ALA A 78 -2.88 -0.03 -14.08
N SER A 79 -1.80 -0.54 -14.70
CA SER A 79 -1.75 -0.83 -16.13
C SER A 79 -2.41 -2.16 -16.52
N ASP A 80 -2.32 -3.19 -15.69
CA ASP A 80 -2.87 -4.51 -16.00
C ASP A 80 -4.10 -4.83 -15.15
N SER A 81 -5.26 -4.28 -15.56
CA SER A 81 -6.53 -4.52 -14.86
C SER A 81 -7.11 -5.92 -15.10
N ARG A 82 -6.52 -6.73 -15.98
CA ARG A 82 -7.08 -8.04 -16.39
C ARG A 82 -6.67 -9.17 -15.46
N ARG A 83 -5.61 -9.02 -14.68
CA ARG A 83 -5.09 -10.08 -13.78
C ARG A 83 -5.18 -9.61 -12.33
N ARG A 84 -5.52 -10.53 -11.40
CA ARG A 84 -5.54 -10.31 -9.95
C ARG A 84 -4.17 -10.15 -9.23
N PRO A 85 -3.02 -10.71 -9.68
CA PRO A 85 -1.74 -10.61 -8.96
C PRO A 85 -1.18 -9.19 -8.72
N PRO A 86 -1.40 -8.15 -9.56
CA PRO A 86 -0.81 -6.83 -9.32
C PRO A 86 -1.24 -6.16 -8.01
N ALA A 87 -2.46 -6.40 -7.53
CA ALA A 87 -2.95 -5.77 -6.29
C ALA A 87 -2.20 -6.29 -5.04
N ILE A 88 -1.91 -7.60 -5.01
CA ILE A 88 -1.16 -8.23 -3.92
C ILE A 88 0.30 -7.75 -3.95
N ALA A 89 0.90 -7.67 -5.14
CA ALA A 89 2.27 -7.16 -5.28
C ALA A 89 2.40 -5.72 -4.79
N PHE A 90 1.45 -4.84 -5.11
CA PHE A 90 1.42 -3.46 -4.62
C PHE A 90 1.24 -3.38 -3.09
N LEU A 91 0.40 -4.26 -2.51
CA LEU A 91 0.22 -4.34 -1.05
C LEU A 91 1.53 -4.76 -0.35
N ILE A 92 2.21 -5.78 -0.86
CA ILE A 92 3.50 -6.24 -0.31
C ILE A 92 4.54 -5.11 -0.44
N ALA A 93 4.62 -4.45 -1.59
CA ALA A 93 5.56 -3.36 -1.80
C ALA A 93 5.29 -2.16 -0.88
N SER A 94 4.01 -1.81 -0.65
CA SER A 94 3.61 -0.78 0.30
C SER A 94 3.99 -1.14 1.74
N LEU A 95 3.89 -2.41 2.12
CA LEU A 95 4.29 -2.87 3.46
C LEU A 95 5.81 -2.78 3.65
N VAL A 96 6.59 -3.12 2.62
CA VAL A 96 8.06 -3.00 2.63
C VAL A 96 8.48 -1.53 2.64
N ALA A 97 7.80 -0.65 1.92
CA ALA A 97 8.03 0.79 1.99
C ALA A 97 7.74 1.35 3.39
N ALA A 98 6.62 0.93 4.01
CA ALA A 98 6.29 1.32 5.38
C ALA A 98 7.35 0.87 6.40
N SER A 99 7.88 -0.35 6.29
CA SER A 99 8.92 -0.82 7.20
C SER A 99 10.24 -0.05 7.04
N ALA A 100 10.60 0.32 5.80
CA ALA A 100 11.75 1.17 5.52
C ALA A 100 11.56 2.60 6.08
N ALA A 101 10.35 3.17 5.97
CA ALA A 101 10.02 4.45 6.58
C ALA A 101 10.13 4.43 8.11
N ILE A 102 9.67 3.35 8.76
CA ILE A 102 9.82 3.16 10.21
C ILE A 102 11.30 3.06 10.59
N ALA A 103 12.10 2.30 9.83
CA ALA A 103 13.54 2.20 10.07
C ALA A 103 14.23 3.58 9.97
N MET A 104 13.88 4.38 8.97
CA MET A 104 14.38 5.76 8.81
C MET A 104 14.01 6.64 10.00
N LEU A 105 12.77 6.54 10.50
CA LEU A 105 12.32 7.25 11.70
C LEU A 105 13.12 6.86 12.95
N LEU A 106 13.39 5.56 13.14
CA LEU A 106 14.19 5.08 14.27
C LEU A 106 15.64 5.55 14.19
N ILE A 107 16.24 5.57 12.99
CA ILE A 107 17.59 6.09 12.77
C ILE A 107 17.64 7.59 13.06
N ALA A 108 16.67 8.35 12.56
CA ALA A 108 16.57 9.78 12.83
C ALA A 108 16.39 10.07 14.34
N LEU A 109 15.55 9.29 15.02
CA LEU A 109 15.34 9.41 16.46
C LEU A 109 16.61 9.09 17.25
N ASN A 110 17.32 8.01 16.89
CA ASN A 110 18.59 7.66 17.53
C ASN A 110 19.63 8.78 17.33
N TYR A 111 19.69 9.37 16.14
CA TYR A 111 20.56 10.50 15.85
C TYR A 111 20.20 11.74 16.69
N ALA A 112 18.90 12.02 16.86
CA ALA A 112 18.42 13.12 17.68
C ALA A 112 18.74 12.94 19.17
N LEU A 113 18.61 11.71 19.70
CA LEU A 113 18.85 11.41 21.11
C LEU A 113 20.35 11.29 21.45
N GLY A 114 21.16 10.75 20.54
CA GLY A 114 22.60 10.60 20.71
C GLY A 114 23.39 11.90 20.48
N TYR A 115 22.72 13.00 20.17
CA TYR A 115 23.34 14.24 19.73
C TYR A 115 24.09 14.96 20.87
N LYS A 116 25.40 15.16 20.71
CA LYS A 116 26.22 16.04 21.55
C LYS A 116 26.85 17.12 20.66
N PRO A 117 26.54 18.41 20.86
CA PRO A 117 27.06 19.48 20.02
C PRO A 117 28.57 19.64 20.23
N ILE A 118 29.37 19.41 19.18
CA ILE A 118 30.80 19.71 19.18
C ILE A 118 30.97 21.12 18.57
N LYS A 119 31.69 22.02 19.22
CA LYS A 119 31.84 23.40 18.73
C LYS A 119 32.66 23.43 17.43
N GLY A 120 32.13 24.06 16.37
CA GLY A 120 32.91 24.45 15.18
C GLY A 120 32.62 23.74 13.84
N GLU A 121 31.64 22.87 13.73
CA GLU A 121 31.21 22.24 12.45
C GLU A 121 29.95 22.93 11.88
N ASP A 122 29.70 22.81 10.58
CA ASP A 122 28.47 23.31 9.92
C ASP A 122 27.27 22.39 10.21
N TRP A 123 26.85 22.34 11.48
CA TRP A 123 25.81 21.42 11.99
C TRP A 123 24.42 21.68 11.41
N SER A 124 24.14 22.91 11.01
CA SER A 124 22.81 23.32 10.53
C SER A 124 22.37 22.50 9.32
N VAL A 125 23.30 22.22 8.38
CA VAL A 125 22.97 21.53 7.13
C VAL A 125 22.63 20.06 7.37
N LYS A 126 23.41 19.35 8.20
CA LYS A 126 23.15 17.93 8.53
C LYS A 126 21.80 17.75 9.22
N LEU A 127 21.52 18.59 10.21
CA LEU A 127 20.28 18.51 10.98
C LEU A 127 19.06 18.79 10.10
N ILE A 128 19.14 19.81 9.24
CA ILE A 128 18.08 20.13 8.26
C ILE A 128 17.85 18.94 7.32
N LEU A 129 18.92 18.35 6.78
CA LEU A 129 18.80 17.22 5.86
C LEU A 129 18.19 15.98 6.54
N MET A 130 18.62 15.64 7.75
CA MET A 130 18.03 14.53 8.52
C MET A 130 16.56 14.80 8.88
N ALA A 131 16.21 16.03 9.25
CA ALA A 131 14.83 16.42 9.50
C ALA A 131 13.96 16.30 8.24
N THR A 132 14.46 16.75 7.07
CA THR A 132 13.74 16.58 5.81
C THR A 132 13.55 15.11 5.44
N LEU A 133 14.57 14.27 5.64
CA LEU A 133 14.48 12.83 5.42
C LEU A 133 13.42 12.18 6.32
N THR A 134 13.30 12.65 7.56
CA THR A 134 12.31 12.20 8.54
C THR A 134 10.90 12.56 8.08
N VAL A 135 10.69 13.79 7.60
CA VAL A 135 9.41 14.25 7.06
C VAL A 135 8.99 13.42 5.84
N LEU A 136 9.93 13.11 4.93
CA LEU A 136 9.65 12.23 3.80
C LEU A 136 9.28 10.81 4.27
N GLY A 137 9.96 10.28 5.28
CA GLY A 137 9.62 8.98 5.88
C GLY A 137 8.20 8.96 6.46
N ILE A 138 7.79 10.01 7.17
CA ILE A 138 6.42 10.14 7.70
C ILE A 138 5.41 10.21 6.55
N ALA A 139 5.68 11.01 5.52
CA ALA A 139 4.81 11.12 4.35
C ALA A 139 4.64 9.77 3.64
N GLU A 140 5.73 9.04 3.42
CA GLU A 140 5.72 7.71 2.81
C GLU A 140 4.94 6.70 3.66
N LEU A 141 5.08 6.76 4.97
CA LEU A 141 4.33 5.91 5.90
C LEU A 141 2.83 6.16 5.79
N LEU A 142 2.40 7.43 5.74
CA LEU A 142 0.99 7.80 5.57
C LEU A 142 0.43 7.32 4.24
N ILE A 143 1.16 7.53 3.14
CA ILE A 143 0.76 7.05 1.81
C ILE A 143 0.65 5.52 1.83
N SER A 144 1.62 4.81 2.42
CA SER A 144 1.61 3.36 2.51
C SER A 144 0.39 2.83 3.29
N ILE A 145 0.03 3.47 4.40
CA ILE A 145 -1.18 3.12 5.17
C ILE A 145 -2.44 3.33 4.32
N ILE A 146 -2.55 4.47 3.64
CA ILE A 146 -3.70 4.77 2.76
C ILE A 146 -3.79 3.74 1.64
N SER A 147 -2.67 3.41 1.01
CA SER A 147 -2.56 2.39 -0.05
C SER A 147 -3.05 1.03 0.44
N ILE A 148 -2.61 0.59 1.62
CA ILE A 148 -3.03 -0.68 2.24
C ILE A 148 -4.55 -0.68 2.49
N GLN A 149 -5.10 0.39 3.06
CA GLN A 149 -6.55 0.52 3.32
C GLN A 149 -7.37 0.45 2.03
N LEU A 150 -6.90 1.06 0.95
CA LEU A 150 -7.58 1.01 -0.35
C LEU A 150 -7.55 -0.39 -0.97
N VAL A 151 -6.43 -1.09 -0.86
CA VAL A 151 -6.33 -2.48 -1.34
C VAL A 151 -7.25 -3.40 -0.53
N PHE A 152 -7.29 -3.28 0.80
CA PHE A 152 -8.19 -4.08 1.63
C PHE A 152 -9.67 -3.81 1.33
N LYS A 153 -10.07 -2.54 1.17
CA LYS A 153 -11.43 -2.19 0.71
C LYS A 153 -11.74 -2.78 -0.66
N GLY A 154 -10.74 -2.82 -1.56
CA GLY A 154 -10.85 -3.46 -2.87
C GLY A 154 -11.05 -4.97 -2.80
N LEU A 155 -10.27 -5.65 -1.95
CA LEU A 155 -10.31 -7.11 -1.76
C LEU A 155 -11.59 -7.56 -1.05
N CYS A 156 -12.03 -6.83 -0.01
CA CYS A 156 -13.22 -7.21 0.77
C CYS A 156 -14.49 -7.23 -0.09
N HIS A 157 -14.66 -6.25 -0.99
CA HIS A 157 -15.75 -6.26 -1.97
C HIS A 157 -15.67 -7.44 -2.95
N CYS A 158 -14.47 -7.93 -3.25
CA CYS A 158 -14.26 -9.03 -4.19
C CYS A 158 -14.52 -10.39 -3.52
N CYS A 159 -14.11 -10.56 -2.26
CA CYS A 159 -14.40 -11.78 -1.49
C CYS A 159 -15.91 -11.99 -1.33
N VAL A 160 -16.67 -10.94 -1.01
CA VAL A 160 -18.14 -11.03 -0.92
C VAL A 160 -18.75 -11.44 -2.27
N ALA A 161 -18.32 -10.85 -3.39
CA ALA A 161 -18.85 -11.20 -4.70
C ALA A 161 -18.53 -12.64 -5.14
N VAL A 162 -17.33 -13.14 -4.81
CA VAL A 162 -16.93 -14.53 -5.10
C VAL A 162 -17.68 -15.52 -4.22
N GLN A 163 -17.87 -15.19 -2.95
CA GLN A 163 -18.63 -16.01 -2.01
C GLN A 163 -20.10 -16.13 -2.45
N GLN A 164 -20.71 -15.04 -2.91
CA GLN A 164 -22.07 -15.06 -3.47
C GLN A 164 -22.18 -15.89 -4.75
N ALA A 165 -21.17 -15.84 -5.64
CA ALA A 165 -21.15 -16.65 -6.85
C ALA A 165 -21.07 -18.16 -6.53
N LEU A 166 -20.23 -18.53 -5.55
CA LEU A 166 -20.12 -19.91 -5.07
C LEU A 166 -21.43 -20.42 -4.45
N GLU A 167 -22.13 -19.59 -3.67
CA GLU A 167 -23.43 -19.94 -3.08
C GLU A 167 -24.51 -20.13 -4.16
N THR A 168 -24.51 -19.31 -5.22
CA THR A 168 -25.43 -19.53 -6.35
C THR A 168 -25.14 -20.81 -7.13
N GLU A 169 -23.88 -21.21 -7.31
CA GLU A 169 -23.56 -22.48 -7.98
C GLU A 169 -23.88 -23.69 -7.09
N ALA A 170 -23.64 -23.59 -5.78
CA ALA A 170 -23.99 -24.64 -4.82
C ALA A 170 -25.50 -24.82 -4.67
N GLY A 171 -26.28 -23.73 -4.62
CA GLY A 171 -27.74 -23.79 -4.49
C GLY A 171 -28.47 -24.32 -5.73
N VAL A 172 -27.87 -24.20 -6.92
CA VAL A 172 -28.42 -24.79 -8.16
C VAL A 172 -28.22 -26.31 -8.21
N ALA A 173 -27.24 -26.85 -7.50
CA ALA A 173 -26.99 -28.29 -7.47
C ALA A 173 -27.99 -29.07 -6.61
N GLU A 174 -28.69 -28.41 -5.69
CA GLU A 174 -29.64 -29.03 -4.74
C GLU A 174 -31.12 -28.90 -5.14
N SER A 175 -31.46 -28.80 -6.43
CA SER A 175 -32.86 -28.98 -6.86
C SER A 175 -33.11 -30.45 -7.26
N PRO A 176 -33.50 -31.33 -6.32
CA PRO A 176 -34.01 -32.64 -6.70
C PRO A 176 -35.32 -32.43 -7.44
N LYS A 177 -35.38 -32.91 -8.70
CA LYS A 177 -36.64 -33.10 -9.42
C LYS A 177 -37.59 -33.84 -8.48
N SER A 178 -38.59 -33.13 -7.95
CA SER A 178 -39.71 -33.75 -7.26
C SER A 178 -40.44 -34.62 -8.27
N MET A 179 -40.12 -35.92 -8.24
CA MET A 179 -40.78 -36.93 -9.04
C MET A 179 -42.21 -37.03 -8.50
N SER A 180 -43.17 -36.50 -9.25
CA SER A 180 -44.58 -36.58 -8.89
C SER A 180 -45.01 -38.04 -8.85
N PRO A 181 -45.69 -38.50 -7.79
CA PRO A 181 -46.26 -39.83 -7.80
C PRO A 181 -47.36 -39.87 -8.88
N ILE A 182 -47.20 -40.81 -9.80
CA ILE A 182 -48.24 -41.22 -10.74
C ILE A 182 -49.36 -41.81 -9.88
N ALA A 183 -50.52 -41.13 -9.86
CA ALA A 183 -51.72 -41.66 -9.25
C ALA A 183 -52.42 -42.53 -10.30
N ASP A 184 -52.55 -43.83 -9.98
CA ASP A 184 -53.42 -44.80 -10.65
C ASP A 184 -54.84 -44.74 -10.07
#